data_AF-A0A1S2CDF3-F1
#
_entry.id   AF-A0A1S2CDF3-F1
#
_cell.length_a   1.000
_cell.length_b   1.000
_cell.length_c   1.000
_cell.angle_alpha   90.00
_cell.angle_beta   90.00
_cell.angle_gamma   90.00
#
_symmetry.space_group_name_H-M   'P 1'
#
loop_
_entity.id
_entity.type
_entity.pdbx_description
1 polymer ?
#
loop_
_entity_poly.entity_id
_entity_poly.type
_entity_poly.pdbx_seq_one_letter_code
_entity_poly.pdbx_strand_id
1 'polypeptide(L)'
;MTSLVAATGLLLSACATGPNMQAVSGSYQCGQLSVNVANANDDDLLGVDYQGKRLLLKPKASASGVLYVAPGDHETSFLSKGERATFTVKGQAYPECLQAGALEMPFEATGNEPFWHARVEGEELLFNRPYESGEPEKIALETTVANRHGREFSGELDGEELTLKVARQLCEDSMSGAQFPAQVRLELNGEVFQGCGGDPERLFRGAEWIVEDLAGAGIIDRSRITVEFFDENRFAGRASCNRYGGQYELTAEGVSFDYMHATKMACAPALMNQEDRFLELMSKVKLAAIGRNGELVLTTSEGEEIKAFQSTEN
;
A
#
# COMPACT_ATOMS: atom_id res chain seq x y z
N MET A 1 9.76 7.66 84.52
CA MET A 1 9.84 6.80 83.33
C MET A 1 8.86 7.34 82.30
N THR A 2 9.35 8.14 81.36
CA THR A 2 8.58 8.81 80.31
C THR A 2 8.49 7.90 79.08
N SER A 3 7.28 7.54 78.66
CA SER A 3 7.03 6.74 77.45
C SER A 3 6.87 7.64 76.24
N LEU A 4 7.72 7.47 75.23
CA LEU A 4 7.53 8.05 73.88
C LEU A 4 6.64 7.11 73.05
N VAL A 5 5.56 7.66 72.48
CA VAL A 5 4.76 7.00 71.44
C VAL A 5 5.29 7.45 70.08
N ALA A 6 5.83 6.52 69.30
CA ALA A 6 6.22 6.77 67.91
C ALA A 6 5.03 6.48 66.99
N ALA A 7 4.52 7.51 66.30
CA ALA A 7 3.50 7.37 65.28
C ALA A 7 4.18 7.09 63.93
N THR A 8 4.07 5.87 63.44
CA THR A 8 4.58 5.45 62.12
C THR A 8 3.55 5.85 61.06
N GLY A 9 3.87 6.87 60.26
CA GLY A 9 3.06 7.25 59.09
C GLY A 9 3.32 6.30 57.92
N LEU A 10 2.28 5.61 57.44
CA LEU A 10 2.32 4.93 56.15
C LEU A 10 2.12 5.96 55.04
N LEU A 11 3.17 6.18 54.25
CA LEU A 11 3.09 6.86 52.96
C LEU A 11 2.64 5.83 51.90
N LEU A 12 1.40 5.92 51.45
CA LEU A 12 0.93 5.24 50.25
C LEU A 12 1.48 5.99 49.04
N SER A 13 2.57 5.49 48.45
CA SER A 13 3.04 5.92 47.14
C SER A 13 2.07 5.39 46.07
N ALA A 14 1.18 6.25 45.59
CA ALA A 14 0.39 6.02 44.39
C ALA A 14 1.31 6.16 43.18
N CYS A 15 1.78 5.05 42.63
CA CYS A 15 2.39 5.03 41.31
C CYS A 15 1.29 5.32 40.28
N ALA A 16 1.29 6.52 39.69
CA ALA A 16 0.53 6.79 38.48
C ALA A 16 1.18 6.02 37.33
N THR A 17 0.72 4.79 37.09
CA THR A 17 1.03 4.08 35.84
C THR A 17 0.24 4.76 34.74
N GLY A 18 0.90 5.68 34.03
CA GLY A 18 0.42 6.16 32.74
C GLY A 18 0.20 4.96 31.79
N PRO A 19 -0.72 5.07 30.82
CA PRO A 19 -0.93 4.01 29.85
C PRO A 19 0.41 3.69 29.18
N ASN A 20 0.86 2.44 29.35
CA ASN A 20 2.07 1.93 28.73
C ASN A 20 1.81 1.85 27.22
N MET A 21 1.95 2.97 26.51
CA MET A 21 1.87 3.01 25.06
C MET A 21 3.07 2.23 24.54
N GLN A 22 2.82 1.02 24.04
CA GLN A 22 3.86 0.22 23.41
C GLN A 22 4.55 1.05 22.32
N ALA A 23 5.87 1.19 22.46
CA ALA A 23 6.71 1.87 21.50
C ALA A 23 6.49 1.29 20.09
N VAL A 24 6.00 2.13 19.17
CA VAL A 24 5.83 1.74 17.77
C VAL A 24 7.19 1.82 17.08
N SER A 25 7.69 0.67 16.60
CA SER A 25 8.90 0.59 15.79
C SER A 25 8.76 -0.47 14.71
N GLY A 26 9.36 -0.24 13.55
CA GLY A 26 9.35 -1.21 12.46
C GLY A 26 9.38 -0.58 11.07
N SER A 27 9.35 -1.44 10.06
CA SER A 27 9.27 -1.06 8.65
C SER A 27 7.91 -1.42 8.09
N TYR A 28 7.35 -0.50 7.32
CA TYR A 28 6.04 -0.58 6.70
C TYR A 28 6.13 -0.33 5.19
N GLN A 29 5.14 -0.85 4.46
CA GLN A 29 4.98 -0.69 3.03
C GLN A 29 3.58 -0.15 2.75
N CYS A 30 3.50 1.11 2.35
CA CYS A 30 2.25 1.83 2.07
C CYS A 30 2.09 1.91 0.54
N GLY A 31 1.64 0.81 -0.07
CA GLY A 31 1.79 0.60 -1.52
C GLY A 31 3.27 0.46 -1.89
N GLN A 32 3.75 1.31 -2.79
CA GLN A 32 5.17 1.41 -3.18
C GLN A 32 6.00 2.29 -2.22
N LEU A 33 5.38 2.97 -1.24
CA LEU A 33 6.12 3.78 -0.27
C LEU A 33 6.73 2.89 0.83
N SER A 34 8.03 3.02 1.04
CA SER A 34 8.68 2.50 2.23
C SER A 34 8.66 3.51 3.37
N VAL A 35 8.17 3.10 4.54
CA VAL A 35 8.12 3.92 5.76
C VAL A 35 8.83 3.18 6.88
N ASN A 36 9.76 3.84 7.56
CA ASN A 36 10.38 3.31 8.77
C ASN A 36 9.96 4.15 9.97
N VAL A 37 9.62 3.51 11.07
CA VAL A 37 9.22 4.19 12.30
C VAL A 37 10.07 3.71 13.46
N ALA A 38 10.49 4.64 14.31
CA ALA A 38 11.25 4.37 15.52
C ALA A 38 11.06 5.51 16.52
N ASN A 39 11.15 5.20 17.81
CA ASN A 39 11.19 6.23 18.84
C ASN A 39 12.38 7.17 18.59
N ALA A 40 12.13 8.48 18.66
CA ALA A 40 13.18 9.46 18.75
C ALA A 40 13.66 9.56 20.21
N ASN A 41 14.97 9.77 20.40
CA ASN A 41 15.63 9.73 21.72
C ASN A 41 15.20 10.84 22.70
N ASP A 42 14.34 11.78 22.28
CA ASP A 42 13.81 12.89 23.10
C ASP A 42 12.27 12.90 23.02
N ASP A 43 11.62 13.09 24.17
CA ASP A 43 10.21 13.49 24.35
C ASP A 43 9.07 12.55 23.88
N ASP A 44 9.22 11.21 23.98
CA ASP A 44 8.19 10.23 23.55
C ASP A 44 7.73 10.44 22.08
N LEU A 45 8.59 11.04 21.26
CA LEU A 45 8.30 11.33 19.86
C LEU A 45 8.49 10.08 19.00
N LEU A 46 7.58 9.89 18.04
CA LEU A 46 7.77 8.92 16.97
C LEU A 46 8.49 9.60 15.80
N GLY A 47 9.65 9.07 15.44
CA GLY A 47 10.30 9.38 14.19
C GLY A 47 9.72 8.54 13.06
N VAL A 48 9.28 9.18 11.98
CA VAL A 48 8.77 8.52 10.77
C VAL A 48 9.65 8.95 9.59
N ASP A 49 10.43 8.02 9.05
CA ASP A 49 11.27 8.22 7.88
C ASP A 49 10.52 7.76 6.61
N TYR A 50 10.34 8.66 5.65
CA TYR A 50 9.64 8.43 4.38
C TYR A 50 10.23 9.34 3.30
N GLN A 51 10.47 8.86 2.07
CA GLN A 51 11.05 9.66 0.98
C GLN A 51 12.27 10.50 1.42
N GLY A 52 13.17 9.91 2.23
CA GLY A 52 14.35 10.57 2.79
C GLY A 52 14.10 11.74 3.74
N LYS A 53 12.84 12.02 4.08
CA LYS A 53 12.42 13.00 5.06
C LYS A 53 12.14 12.29 6.38
N ARG A 54 12.37 12.99 7.48
CA ARG A 54 12.01 12.53 8.83
C ARG A 54 10.95 13.44 9.43
N LEU A 55 9.82 12.87 9.83
CA LEU A 55 8.80 13.53 10.64
C LEU A 55 9.01 13.17 12.11
N LEU A 56 8.72 14.12 12.98
CA LEU A 56 8.64 13.89 14.42
C LEU A 56 7.20 14.11 14.85
N LEU A 57 6.55 13.04 15.33
CA LEU A 57 5.14 13.03 15.68
C LEU A 57 4.96 12.81 17.19
N LYS A 58 3.99 13.50 17.78
CA LYS A 58 3.63 13.37 19.20
C LYS A 58 2.47 12.39 19.38
N PRO A 59 2.50 11.57 20.44
CA PRO A 59 1.36 10.71 20.76
C PRO A 59 0.11 11.54 21.02
N LYS A 60 -1.04 11.05 20.56
CA LYS A 60 -2.36 11.63 20.79
C LYS A 60 -3.32 10.52 21.19
N ALA A 61 -4.22 10.81 22.13
CA ALA A 61 -5.23 9.85 22.55
C ALA A 61 -6.09 9.37 21.35
N SER A 62 -6.33 8.07 21.27
CA SER A 62 -7.17 7.42 20.26
C SER A 62 -8.05 6.35 20.92
N ALA A 63 -9.23 6.11 20.35
CA ALA A 63 -10.14 5.05 20.79
C ALA A 63 -9.69 3.65 20.33
N SER A 64 -8.93 3.57 19.23
CA SER A 64 -8.39 2.31 18.70
C SER A 64 -7.01 2.57 18.09
N GLY A 65 -6.03 1.74 18.46
CA GLY A 65 -4.65 1.89 18.00
C GLY A 65 -3.87 3.00 18.71
N VAL A 66 -2.65 3.23 18.23
CA VAL A 66 -1.69 4.20 18.77
C VAL A 66 -1.53 5.32 17.74
N LEU A 67 -2.09 6.50 18.04
CA LEU A 67 -2.09 7.65 17.14
C LEU A 67 -0.93 8.59 17.46
N TYR A 68 -0.22 9.02 16.44
CA TYR A 68 0.77 10.08 16.49
C TYR A 68 0.43 11.19 15.49
N VAL A 69 0.63 12.45 15.89
CA VAL A 69 0.28 13.64 15.08
C VAL A 69 1.43 14.65 15.09
N ALA A 70 1.65 15.33 13.98
CA ALA A 70 2.70 16.34 13.89
C ALA A 70 2.39 17.56 14.79
N PRO A 71 3.38 18.10 15.53
CA PRO A 71 3.18 19.34 16.28
C PRO A 71 2.82 20.52 15.36
N GLY A 72 1.65 21.13 15.58
CA GLY A 72 1.19 22.28 14.80
C GLY A 72 0.59 21.95 13.43
N ASP A 73 0.51 20.66 13.06
CA ASP A 73 -0.12 20.18 11.83
C ASP A 73 -0.96 18.93 12.14
N HIS A 74 -2.28 19.09 12.15
CA HIS A 74 -3.21 18.00 12.45
C HIS A 74 -3.51 17.11 11.25
N GLU A 75 -3.08 17.50 10.05
CA GLU A 75 -3.29 16.74 8.81
C GLU A 75 -2.10 15.82 8.50
N THR A 76 -1.05 15.85 9.32
CA THR A 76 0.05 14.89 9.29
C THR A 76 -0.04 13.97 10.50
N SER A 77 -0.28 12.68 10.25
CA SER A 77 -0.49 11.68 11.30
C SER A 77 -0.05 10.28 10.90
N PHE A 78 0.22 9.46 11.92
CA PHE A 78 0.50 8.04 11.80
C PHE A 78 -0.30 7.29 12.86
N LEU A 79 -1.22 6.43 12.45
CA LEU A 79 -2.03 5.61 13.35
C LEU A 79 -1.65 4.15 13.18
N SER A 80 -1.02 3.57 14.19
CA SER A 80 -0.66 2.15 14.21
C SER A 80 -1.76 1.30 14.85
N LYS A 81 -2.08 0.16 14.24
CA LYS A 81 -3.02 -0.84 14.76
C LYS A 81 -2.51 -2.25 14.43
N GLY A 82 -1.78 -2.85 15.37
CA GLY A 82 -1.15 -4.15 15.17
C GLY A 82 -0.09 -4.09 14.07
N GLU A 83 -0.26 -4.91 13.04
CA GLU A 83 0.64 -5.03 11.89
C GLU A 83 0.35 -4.07 10.74
N ARG A 84 -0.65 -3.18 10.93
CA ARG A 84 -1.12 -2.22 9.94
C ARG A 84 -1.04 -0.80 10.48
N ALA A 85 -0.94 0.17 9.59
CA ALA A 85 -1.01 1.58 9.95
C ALA A 85 -1.66 2.42 8.86
N THR A 86 -2.29 3.53 9.26
CA THR A 86 -2.64 4.60 8.33
C THR A 86 -1.60 5.72 8.45
N PHE A 87 -1.20 6.26 7.31
CA PHE A 87 -0.22 7.34 7.23
C PHE A 87 -0.75 8.46 6.36
N THR A 88 -0.74 9.68 6.89
CA THR A 88 -1.20 10.89 6.22
C THR A 88 -0.17 11.98 6.40
N VAL A 89 0.13 12.71 5.33
CA VAL A 89 1.05 13.86 5.35
C VAL A 89 0.37 15.05 4.71
N LYS A 90 0.17 16.13 5.46
CA LYS A 90 -0.47 17.37 4.98
C LYS A 90 -1.80 17.12 4.25
N GLY A 91 -2.61 16.21 4.79
CA GLY A 91 -3.91 15.84 4.25
C GLY A 91 -3.88 14.77 3.15
N GLN A 92 -2.72 14.43 2.60
CA GLN A 92 -2.58 13.34 1.63
C GLN A 92 -2.48 12.00 2.36
N ALA A 93 -3.46 11.13 2.14
CA ALA A 93 -3.44 9.76 2.64
C ALA A 93 -2.62 8.84 1.72
N TYR A 94 -1.75 8.03 2.31
CA TYR A 94 -1.06 6.95 1.60
C TYR A 94 -1.87 5.64 1.70
N PRO A 95 -1.64 4.65 0.82
CA PRO A 95 -2.25 3.33 0.95
C PRO A 95 -1.96 2.72 2.33
N GLU A 96 -2.78 1.76 2.78
CA GLU A 96 -2.57 1.14 4.09
C GLU A 96 -1.14 0.58 4.20
N CYS A 97 -0.46 1.00 5.27
CA CYS A 97 0.91 0.66 5.56
C CYS A 97 0.97 -0.71 6.22
N LEU A 98 1.59 -1.67 5.55
CA LEU A 98 1.65 -3.06 5.98
C LEU A 98 3.06 -3.41 6.48
N GLN A 99 3.16 -4.03 7.67
CA GLN A 99 4.39 -4.68 8.10
C GLN A 99 4.69 -5.93 7.25
N ALA A 100 5.90 -6.47 7.42
CA ALA A 100 6.31 -7.70 6.74
C ALA A 100 5.36 -8.87 7.03
N GLY A 101 4.70 -9.38 5.99
CA GLY A 101 3.75 -10.49 6.09
C GLY A 101 2.34 -10.08 6.48
N ALA A 102 2.06 -8.79 6.70
CA ALA A 102 0.70 -8.28 6.87
C ALA A 102 -0.04 -8.24 5.53
N LEU A 103 -1.36 -8.41 5.57
CA LEU A 103 -2.25 -8.27 4.42
C LEU A 103 -3.22 -7.11 4.66
N GLU A 104 -3.54 -6.39 3.58
CA GLU A 104 -4.66 -5.45 3.57
C GLU A 104 -5.95 -6.25 3.61
N MET A 105 -6.90 -5.81 4.42
CA MET A 105 -8.16 -6.52 4.66
C MET A 105 -9.35 -5.70 4.16
N PRO A 106 -10.33 -6.34 3.49
CA PRO A 106 -10.37 -7.75 3.13
C PRO A 106 -9.30 -8.12 2.08
N PHE A 107 -8.67 -9.27 2.25
CA PHE A 107 -7.74 -9.79 1.25
C PHE A 107 -8.51 -10.70 0.30
N GLU A 108 -8.52 -10.36 -1.00
CA GLU A 108 -9.19 -11.14 -2.03
C GLU A 108 -8.18 -11.80 -2.96
N ALA A 109 -8.51 -13.01 -3.41
CA ALA A 109 -7.72 -13.76 -4.36
C ALA A 109 -8.62 -14.59 -5.29
N THR A 110 -8.16 -14.77 -6.53
CA THR A 110 -8.89 -15.53 -7.56
C THR A 110 -7.93 -16.37 -8.37
N GLY A 111 -8.43 -17.45 -8.97
CA GLY A 111 -7.72 -18.21 -9.99
C GLY A 111 -8.67 -18.82 -11.01
N ASN A 112 -8.12 -19.22 -12.15
CA ASN A 112 -8.89 -19.59 -13.35
C ASN A 112 -8.92 -21.09 -13.66
N GLU A 113 -7.95 -21.87 -13.16
CA GLU A 113 -7.86 -23.30 -13.43
C GLU A 113 -7.45 -24.10 -12.17
N PRO A 114 -8.41 -24.72 -11.45
CA PRO A 114 -9.87 -24.52 -11.58
C PRO A 114 -10.28 -23.08 -11.20
N PHE A 115 -11.52 -22.69 -11.49
CA PHE A 115 -12.03 -21.37 -11.09
C PHE A 115 -12.36 -21.32 -9.61
N TRP A 116 -11.81 -20.34 -8.90
CA TRP A 116 -12.05 -20.14 -7.47
C TRP A 116 -11.92 -18.68 -7.07
N HIS A 117 -12.53 -18.34 -5.94
CA HIS A 117 -12.41 -17.05 -5.29
C HIS A 117 -12.27 -17.26 -3.78
N ALA A 118 -11.31 -16.58 -3.16
CA ALA A 118 -11.12 -16.54 -1.71
C ALA A 118 -11.21 -15.10 -1.23
N ARG A 119 -11.88 -14.90 -0.09
CA ARG A 119 -11.87 -13.64 0.66
C ARG A 119 -11.51 -13.93 2.10
N VAL A 120 -10.43 -13.32 2.57
CA VAL A 120 -9.98 -13.40 3.96
C VAL A 120 -10.35 -12.10 4.68
N GLU A 121 -11.03 -12.22 5.81
CA GLU A 121 -11.36 -11.10 6.69
C GLU A 121 -11.09 -11.49 8.15
N GLY A 122 -10.00 -10.97 8.70
CA GLY A 122 -9.53 -11.39 10.03
C GLY A 122 -9.06 -12.84 10.03
N GLU A 123 -9.75 -13.69 10.78
CA GLU A 123 -9.49 -15.13 10.93
C GLU A 123 -10.55 -15.98 10.21
N GLU A 124 -11.32 -15.39 9.29
CA GLU A 124 -12.31 -16.11 8.47
C GLU A 124 -11.90 -16.07 6.99
N LEU A 125 -11.97 -17.24 6.35
CA LEU A 125 -11.89 -17.42 4.90
C LEU A 125 -13.29 -17.74 4.37
N LEU A 126 -13.74 -16.97 3.38
CA LEU A 126 -14.83 -17.31 2.49
C LEU A 126 -14.25 -17.87 1.20
N PHE A 127 -14.45 -19.17 0.95
CA PHE A 127 -13.97 -19.86 -0.23
C PHE A 127 -15.13 -20.22 -1.15
N ASN A 128 -15.05 -19.83 -2.42
CA ASN A 128 -16.09 -20.04 -3.41
C ASN A 128 -15.51 -20.73 -4.64
N ARG A 129 -16.19 -21.77 -5.11
CA ARG A 129 -15.90 -22.52 -6.34
C ARG A 129 -17.11 -22.41 -7.26
N PRO A 130 -17.17 -21.37 -8.12
CA PRO A 130 -18.42 -20.96 -8.78
C PRO A 130 -19.12 -22.02 -9.63
N TYR A 131 -18.38 -23.03 -10.10
CA TYR A 131 -18.92 -24.12 -10.93
C TYR A 131 -19.25 -25.38 -10.14
N GLU A 132 -18.97 -25.40 -8.84
CA GLU A 132 -19.47 -26.40 -7.92
C GLU A 132 -20.80 -25.91 -7.34
N SER A 133 -21.80 -26.79 -7.25
CA SER A 133 -23.07 -26.43 -6.64
C SER A 133 -22.90 -26.24 -5.14
N GLY A 134 -23.07 -25.02 -4.63
CA GLY A 134 -22.98 -24.73 -3.20
C GLY A 134 -23.00 -23.25 -2.86
N GLU A 135 -23.21 -22.96 -1.58
CA GLU A 135 -22.90 -21.65 -1.00
C GLU A 135 -21.39 -21.55 -0.74
N PRO A 136 -20.80 -20.35 -0.69
CA PRO A 136 -19.42 -20.18 -0.28
C PRO A 136 -19.14 -20.82 1.09
N GLU A 137 -18.06 -21.58 1.17
CA GLU A 137 -17.62 -22.26 2.39
C GLU A 137 -16.94 -21.27 3.32
N LYS A 138 -17.20 -21.41 4.62
CA LYS A 138 -16.59 -20.58 5.66
C LYS A 138 -15.60 -21.41 6.45
N ILE A 139 -14.35 -20.98 6.48
CA ILE A 139 -13.25 -21.69 7.14
C ILE A 139 -12.61 -20.75 8.16
N ALA A 140 -12.47 -21.22 9.40
CA ALA A 140 -11.67 -20.51 10.41
C ALA A 140 -10.18 -20.71 10.10
N LEU A 141 -9.42 -19.63 10.12
CA LEU A 141 -8.00 -19.60 9.81
C LEU A 141 -7.17 -19.29 11.05
N GLU A 142 -6.09 -20.03 11.22
CA GLU A 142 -4.98 -19.68 12.11
C GLU A 142 -3.79 -19.24 11.26
N THR A 143 -3.14 -18.15 11.65
CA THR A 143 -1.89 -17.71 10.99
C THR A 143 -0.72 -18.56 11.46
N THR A 144 -0.11 -19.32 10.57
CA THR A 144 1.03 -20.19 10.89
C THR A 144 2.38 -19.53 10.57
N VAL A 145 2.41 -18.67 9.55
CA VAL A 145 3.61 -17.93 9.13
C VAL A 145 3.24 -16.51 8.76
N ALA A 146 3.98 -15.53 9.25
CA ALA A 146 3.94 -14.15 8.76
C ALA A 146 5.36 -13.58 8.74
N ASN A 147 5.89 -13.27 7.56
CA ASN A 147 7.22 -12.70 7.41
C ASN A 147 7.35 -11.92 6.08
N ARG A 148 8.56 -11.43 5.77
CA ARG A 148 8.82 -10.61 4.58
C ARG A 148 8.49 -11.29 3.23
N HIS A 149 8.43 -12.62 3.19
CA HIS A 149 8.14 -13.40 1.99
C HIS A 149 6.63 -13.62 1.77
N GLY A 150 5.81 -13.46 2.81
CA GLY A 150 4.38 -13.71 2.71
C GLY A 150 3.72 -14.08 4.03
N ARG A 151 2.50 -14.61 3.90
CA ARG A 151 1.69 -15.14 5.00
C ARG A 151 1.19 -16.52 4.65
N GLU A 152 1.16 -17.42 5.63
CA GLU A 152 0.53 -18.72 5.53
C GLU A 152 -0.54 -18.86 6.62
N PHE A 153 -1.66 -19.46 6.24
CA PHE A 153 -2.76 -19.81 7.12
C PHE A 153 -3.02 -21.31 7.05
N SER A 154 -3.44 -21.89 8.17
CA SER A 154 -4.04 -23.22 8.24
C SER A 154 -5.52 -23.11 8.64
N GLY A 155 -6.35 -24.00 8.13
CA GLY A 155 -7.74 -24.15 8.52
C GLY A 155 -8.18 -25.60 8.36
N GLU A 156 -9.44 -25.87 8.69
CA GLU A 156 -10.04 -27.20 8.54
C GLU A 156 -11.43 -27.06 7.92
N LEU A 157 -11.74 -27.91 6.94
CA LEU A 157 -13.07 -28.01 6.34
C LEU A 157 -13.44 -29.49 6.25
N ASP A 158 -14.58 -29.87 6.84
CA ASP A 158 -15.10 -31.24 6.85
C ASP A 158 -14.10 -32.32 7.32
N GLY A 159 -13.19 -31.97 8.24
CA GLY A 159 -12.15 -32.86 8.77
C GLY A 159 -10.86 -32.91 7.96
N GLU A 160 -10.77 -32.13 6.89
CA GLU A 160 -9.62 -32.06 6.00
C GLU A 160 -8.85 -30.75 6.20
N GLU A 161 -7.52 -30.84 6.17
CA GLU A 161 -6.64 -29.69 6.37
C GLU A 161 -6.64 -28.79 5.13
N LEU A 162 -6.80 -27.48 5.38
CA LEU A 162 -6.66 -26.42 4.39
C LEU A 162 -5.40 -25.62 4.68
N THR A 163 -4.57 -25.39 3.65
CA THR A 163 -3.45 -24.45 3.73
C THR A 163 -3.64 -23.34 2.71
N LEU A 164 -3.57 -22.08 3.14
CA LEU A 164 -3.56 -20.92 2.26
C LEU A 164 -2.22 -20.19 2.37
N LYS A 165 -1.48 -20.11 1.27
CA LYS A 165 -0.20 -19.41 1.16
C LYS A 165 -0.36 -18.17 0.29
N VAL A 166 0.01 -17.02 0.82
CA VAL A 166 0.06 -15.74 0.13
C VAL A 166 1.52 -15.29 0.04
N ALA A 167 2.12 -15.44 -1.14
CA ALA A 167 3.49 -15.04 -1.41
C ALA A 167 3.53 -13.61 -1.95
N ARG A 168 4.41 -12.77 -1.38
CA ARG A 168 4.60 -11.38 -1.84
C ARG A 168 5.45 -11.36 -3.11
N GLN A 169 4.81 -11.70 -4.21
CA GLN A 169 5.41 -11.77 -5.54
C GLN A 169 4.39 -11.30 -6.56
N LEU A 170 4.83 -10.52 -7.55
CA LEU A 170 4.00 -10.09 -8.66
C LEU A 170 3.34 -11.30 -9.31
N CYS A 171 2.02 -11.23 -9.46
CA CYS A 171 1.19 -12.24 -10.10
C CYS A 171 0.50 -11.62 -11.30
N GLU A 172 0.44 -12.35 -12.40
CA GLU A 172 -0.29 -11.94 -13.60
C GLU A 172 -1.42 -12.95 -13.81
N ASP A 173 -2.65 -12.44 -13.89
CA ASP A 173 -3.81 -13.26 -14.17
C ASP A 173 -3.77 -13.75 -15.61
N SER A 174 -3.86 -15.07 -15.79
CA SER A 174 -3.66 -15.71 -17.09
C SER A 174 -4.75 -15.40 -18.12
N MET A 175 -5.93 -14.93 -17.68
CA MET A 175 -7.08 -14.66 -18.54
C MET A 175 -7.14 -13.20 -18.98
N SER A 176 -6.88 -12.28 -18.07
CA SER A 176 -7.00 -10.83 -18.27
C SER A 176 -5.65 -10.13 -18.52
N GLY A 177 -4.55 -10.72 -18.06
CA GLY A 177 -3.24 -10.06 -18.00
C GLY A 177 -3.11 -9.05 -16.85
N ALA A 178 -4.14 -8.90 -16.00
CA ALA A 178 -4.10 -8.01 -14.85
C ALA A 178 -3.02 -8.44 -13.86
N GLN A 179 -2.33 -7.46 -13.27
CA GLN A 179 -1.28 -7.73 -12.30
C GLN A 179 -1.74 -7.47 -10.86
N PHE A 180 -1.29 -8.33 -9.96
CA PHE A 180 -1.63 -8.31 -8.54
C PHE A 180 -0.35 -8.39 -7.68
N PRO A 181 -0.37 -7.85 -6.45
CA PRO A 181 0.81 -7.81 -5.58
C PRO A 181 1.20 -9.16 -4.97
N ALA A 182 0.33 -10.18 -5.03
CA ALA A 182 0.58 -11.47 -4.43
C ALA A 182 0.21 -12.66 -5.33
N GLN A 183 1.03 -13.71 -5.24
CA GLN A 183 0.69 -15.05 -5.71
C GLN A 183 0.04 -15.82 -4.57
N VAL A 184 -1.01 -16.56 -4.89
CA VAL A 184 -1.79 -17.32 -3.91
C VAL A 184 -1.83 -18.79 -4.28
N ARG A 185 -1.61 -19.64 -3.28
CA ARG A 185 -1.77 -21.08 -3.37
C ARG A 185 -2.63 -21.56 -2.21
N LEU A 186 -3.81 -22.10 -2.52
CA LEU A 186 -4.66 -22.79 -1.56
C LEU A 186 -4.60 -24.29 -1.83
N GLU A 187 -4.48 -25.09 -0.78
CA GLU A 187 -4.47 -26.54 -0.84
C GLU A 187 -5.57 -27.07 0.08
N LEU A 188 -6.47 -27.90 -0.45
CA LEU A 188 -7.62 -28.48 0.26
C LEU A 188 -7.89 -29.87 -0.35
N ASN A 189 -8.02 -30.91 0.48
CA ASN A 189 -8.30 -32.28 0.04
C ASN A 189 -7.28 -32.83 -0.99
N GLY A 190 -6.04 -32.34 -0.94
CA GLY A 190 -4.99 -32.64 -1.93
C GLY A 190 -5.15 -31.95 -3.28
N GLU A 191 -6.20 -31.16 -3.49
CA GLU A 191 -6.36 -30.28 -4.64
C GLU A 191 -5.65 -28.95 -4.40
N VAL A 192 -5.12 -28.38 -5.49
CA VAL A 192 -4.32 -27.17 -5.46
C VAL A 192 -4.97 -26.10 -6.33
N PHE A 193 -5.21 -24.96 -5.70
CA PHE A 193 -5.78 -23.77 -6.32
C PHE A 193 -4.70 -22.70 -6.39
N GLN A 194 -4.30 -22.32 -7.60
CA GLN A 194 -3.32 -21.26 -7.83
C GLN A 194 -4.00 -20.02 -8.40
N GLY A 195 -3.49 -18.85 -8.03
CA GLY A 195 -4.11 -17.59 -8.42
C GLY A 195 -3.36 -16.35 -7.95
N CYS A 196 -4.00 -15.22 -8.15
CA CYS A 196 -3.49 -13.89 -7.83
C CYS A 196 -4.35 -13.24 -6.74
N GLY A 197 -3.77 -12.38 -5.91
CA GLY A 197 -4.52 -11.70 -4.86
C GLY A 197 -3.93 -10.38 -4.34
N GLY A 198 -4.74 -9.68 -3.57
CA GLY A 198 -4.50 -8.34 -3.05
C GLY A 198 -4.97 -7.23 -4.00
N ASP A 199 -4.98 -5.99 -3.51
CA ASP A 199 -5.40 -4.83 -4.31
C ASP A 199 -4.35 -4.48 -5.39
N PRO A 200 -4.71 -4.52 -6.69
CA PRO A 200 -3.80 -4.19 -7.79
C PRO A 200 -3.33 -2.73 -7.77
N GLU A 201 -4.10 -1.79 -7.21
CA GLU A 201 -3.68 -0.38 -7.14
C GLU A 201 -2.41 -0.19 -6.30
N ARG A 202 -2.15 -1.10 -5.35
CA ARG A 202 -0.94 -1.08 -4.53
C ARG A 202 0.34 -1.20 -5.35
N LEU A 203 0.26 -1.72 -6.57
CA LEU A 203 1.39 -1.77 -7.50
C LEU A 203 1.83 -0.38 -7.95
N PHE A 204 0.92 0.60 -7.97
CA PHE A 204 1.15 1.93 -8.53
C PHE A 204 1.10 3.05 -7.49
N ARG A 205 0.31 2.90 -6.43
CA ARG A 205 0.11 3.94 -5.41
C ARG A 205 1.24 4.00 -4.39
N GLY A 206 1.46 5.19 -3.82
CA GLY A 206 2.49 5.44 -2.81
C GLY A 206 3.88 5.76 -3.37
N ALA A 207 4.02 5.87 -4.69
CA ALA A 207 5.25 6.30 -5.33
C ALA A 207 5.00 7.50 -6.25
N GLU A 208 6.01 8.37 -6.34
CA GLU A 208 6.16 9.27 -7.48
C GLU A 208 6.96 8.52 -8.55
N TRP A 209 6.33 8.32 -9.72
CA TRP A 209 6.95 7.68 -10.87
C TRP A 209 7.56 8.73 -11.78
N ILE A 210 8.86 8.64 -12.07
CA ILE A 210 9.58 9.54 -12.98
C ILE A 210 9.65 8.88 -14.36
N VAL A 211 9.10 9.53 -15.38
CA VAL A 211 9.15 9.03 -16.76
C VAL A 211 10.57 9.23 -17.29
N GLU A 212 11.14 8.16 -17.86
CA GLU A 212 12.47 8.13 -18.46
C GLU A 212 12.43 7.81 -19.96
N ASP A 213 11.36 7.14 -20.43
CA ASP A 213 11.12 6.88 -21.85
C ASP A 213 9.68 7.24 -22.22
N LEU A 214 9.55 7.95 -23.35
CA LEU A 214 8.29 8.42 -23.92
C LEU A 214 8.18 7.94 -25.38
N ALA A 215 7.54 6.77 -25.54
CA ALA A 215 7.34 6.09 -26.82
C ALA A 215 8.67 5.92 -27.59
N GLY A 216 9.66 5.31 -26.91
CA GLY A 216 10.98 5.01 -27.45
C GLY A 216 11.92 6.22 -27.59
N ALA A 217 11.48 7.39 -27.12
CA ALA A 217 12.31 8.59 -27.04
C ALA A 217 12.62 8.91 -25.58
N GLY A 218 13.88 9.27 -25.29
CA GLY A 218 14.25 9.76 -23.96
C GLY A 218 13.63 11.12 -23.63
N ILE A 219 13.80 11.54 -22.38
CA ILE A 219 13.36 12.83 -21.88
C ILE A 219 14.46 13.89 -22.07
N ILE A 220 14.07 15.13 -22.38
CA ILE A 220 14.98 16.27 -22.46
C ILE A 220 15.70 16.49 -21.12
N ASP A 221 17.02 16.64 -21.16
CA ASP A 221 17.86 16.91 -19.98
C ASP A 221 17.27 18.01 -19.08
N ARG A 222 17.23 17.74 -17.77
CA ARG A 222 16.70 18.63 -16.72
C ARG A 222 15.20 18.97 -16.85
N SER A 223 14.49 18.35 -17.78
CA SER A 223 13.03 18.22 -17.70
C SER A 223 12.68 17.05 -16.79
N ARG A 224 11.54 17.14 -16.11
CA ARG A 224 11.02 16.07 -15.26
C ARG A 224 9.55 15.87 -15.59
N ILE A 225 9.20 14.64 -15.97
CA ILE A 225 7.82 14.20 -16.09
C ILE A 225 7.55 13.21 -14.96
N THR A 226 6.46 13.41 -14.23
CA THR A 226 6.08 12.54 -13.11
C THR A 226 4.64 12.11 -13.17
N VAL A 227 4.36 10.94 -12.62
CA VAL A 227 3.01 10.39 -12.42
C VAL A 227 2.90 9.94 -10.97
N GLU A 228 1.87 10.38 -10.26
CA GLU A 228 1.53 9.92 -8.92
C GLU A 228 0.05 9.53 -8.87
N PHE A 229 -0.23 8.39 -8.25
CA PHE A 229 -1.57 7.83 -8.07
C PHE A 229 -2.01 8.03 -6.62
N PHE A 230 -3.18 8.63 -6.44
CA PHE A 230 -3.74 9.00 -5.15
C PHE A 230 -4.98 8.16 -4.84
N ASP A 231 -5.56 8.38 -3.66
CA ASP A 231 -6.89 7.89 -3.34
C ASP A 231 -7.98 8.49 -4.24
N GLU A 232 -9.18 7.92 -4.14
CA GLU A 232 -10.37 8.39 -4.85
C GLU A 232 -10.16 8.49 -6.37
N ASN A 233 -9.41 7.53 -6.93
CA ASN A 233 -9.21 7.41 -8.38
C ASN A 233 -8.57 8.65 -9.01
N ARG A 234 -7.73 9.38 -8.25
CA ARG A 234 -7.05 10.58 -8.75
C ARG A 234 -5.62 10.31 -9.13
N PHE A 235 -5.15 11.01 -10.15
CA PHE A 235 -3.73 11.05 -10.50
C PHE A 235 -3.31 12.49 -10.80
N ALA A 236 -2.04 12.78 -10.55
CA ALA A 236 -1.46 14.07 -10.85
C ALA A 236 0.05 13.94 -11.08
N GLY A 237 0.64 15.02 -11.58
CA GLY A 237 2.08 15.09 -11.70
C GLY A 237 2.55 16.34 -12.40
N ARG A 238 3.78 16.26 -12.89
CA ARG A 238 4.38 17.28 -13.75
C ARG A 238 4.52 16.71 -15.16
N ALA A 239 4.07 17.44 -16.17
CA ALA A 239 4.24 17.09 -17.57
C ALA A 239 5.31 17.98 -18.19
N SER A 240 6.57 17.90 -17.73
CA SER A 240 7.66 18.78 -18.20
C SER A 240 7.48 20.24 -17.76
N CYS A 241 6.68 21.05 -18.46
CA CYS A 241 6.51 22.47 -18.12
C CYS A 241 5.46 22.64 -17.02
N ASN A 242 4.29 22.06 -17.22
CA ASN A 242 3.07 22.27 -16.45
C ASN A 242 2.80 21.18 -15.43
N ARG A 243 1.98 21.55 -14.44
CA ARG A 243 1.31 20.56 -13.60
C ARG A 243 0.08 20.06 -14.32
N TYR A 244 -0.24 18.80 -14.12
CA TYR A 244 -1.42 18.17 -14.69
C TYR A 244 -2.04 17.20 -13.69
N GLY A 245 -3.27 16.80 -13.97
CA GLY A 245 -3.95 15.76 -13.23
C GLY A 245 -5.30 15.41 -13.83
N GLY A 246 -5.99 14.47 -13.20
CA GLY A 246 -7.28 13.97 -13.64
C GLY A 246 -7.74 12.81 -12.77
N GLN A 247 -8.58 11.96 -13.36
CA GLN A 247 -9.03 10.71 -12.75
C GLN A 247 -8.50 9.51 -13.53
N TYR A 248 -8.28 8.39 -12.85
CA TYR A 248 -7.94 7.13 -13.48
C TYR A 248 -8.94 6.05 -13.05
N GLU A 249 -9.16 5.04 -13.88
CA GLU A 249 -9.94 3.87 -13.51
C GLU A 249 -9.11 2.63 -13.84
N LEU A 250 -8.90 1.76 -12.86
CA LEU A 250 -8.20 0.49 -13.03
C LEU A 250 -9.22 -0.65 -12.95
N THR A 251 -9.27 -1.49 -13.98
CA THR A 251 -10.10 -2.69 -14.03
C THR A 251 -9.22 -3.90 -14.33
N ALA A 252 -9.81 -5.10 -14.36
CA ALA A 252 -9.09 -6.30 -14.77
C ALA A 252 -8.62 -6.22 -16.24
N GLU A 253 -9.31 -5.45 -17.08
CA GLU A 253 -9.01 -5.33 -18.51
C GLU A 253 -7.98 -4.25 -18.83
N GLY A 254 -7.65 -3.38 -17.86
CA GLY A 254 -6.65 -2.32 -18.07
C GLY A 254 -6.91 -1.06 -17.25
N VAL A 255 -6.43 0.06 -17.77
CA VAL A 255 -6.53 1.38 -17.13
C VAL A 255 -7.01 2.44 -18.11
N SER A 256 -7.79 3.42 -17.64
CA SER A 256 -8.10 4.65 -18.38
C SER A 256 -7.74 5.89 -17.57
N PHE A 257 -7.54 7.01 -18.28
CA PHE A 257 -7.24 8.32 -17.69
C PHE A 257 -8.18 9.36 -18.28
N ASP A 258 -9.00 9.96 -17.43
CA ASP A 258 -10.13 10.81 -17.79
C ASP A 258 -10.07 12.15 -17.05
N TYR A 259 -10.86 13.13 -17.52
CA TYR A 259 -10.94 14.48 -16.95
C TYR A 259 -9.58 15.18 -16.79
N MET A 260 -8.66 14.90 -17.71
CA MET A 260 -7.32 15.46 -17.67
C MET A 260 -7.33 16.98 -17.85
N HIS A 261 -6.55 17.65 -17.02
CA HIS A 261 -6.33 19.09 -17.07
C HIS A 261 -4.85 19.39 -16.85
N ALA A 262 -4.40 20.53 -17.38
CA ALA A 262 -3.04 21.03 -17.19
C ALA A 262 -3.05 22.54 -16.96
N THR A 263 -2.06 23.03 -16.21
CA THR A 263 -1.79 24.47 -16.10
C THR A 263 -1.28 25.02 -17.44
N LYS A 264 -1.22 26.36 -17.57
CA LYS A 264 -0.78 27.02 -18.81
C LYS A 264 0.39 27.99 -18.57
N MET A 265 1.52 27.47 -18.12
CA MET A 265 2.80 28.18 -18.08
C MET A 265 3.44 28.18 -19.47
N ALA A 266 4.18 29.25 -19.77
CA ALA A 266 4.95 29.35 -21.00
C ALA A 266 6.40 28.92 -20.74
N CYS A 267 6.83 27.82 -21.36
CA CYS A 267 8.21 27.35 -21.34
C CYS A 267 8.85 27.43 -22.74
N ALA A 268 10.11 27.00 -22.86
CA ALA A 268 10.76 26.85 -24.16
C ALA A 268 9.97 25.88 -25.06
N PRO A 269 9.91 26.10 -26.40
CA PRO A 269 9.12 25.28 -27.31
C PRO A 269 9.38 23.77 -27.21
N ALA A 270 10.63 23.35 -26.99
CA ALA A 270 10.97 21.94 -26.85
C ALA A 270 10.29 21.28 -25.62
N LEU A 271 10.18 22.00 -24.50
CA LEU A 271 9.54 21.51 -23.28
C LEU A 271 8.01 21.42 -23.45
N MET A 272 7.42 22.36 -24.18
CA MET A 272 6.01 22.36 -24.53
C MET A 272 5.67 21.20 -25.47
N ASN A 273 6.47 20.97 -26.52
CA ASN A 273 6.24 19.86 -27.44
C ASN A 273 6.34 18.49 -26.74
N GLN A 274 7.27 18.33 -25.78
CA GLN A 274 7.37 17.11 -24.98
C GLN A 274 6.17 16.95 -24.04
N GLU A 275 5.70 18.03 -23.43
CA GLU A 275 4.48 18.06 -22.62
C GLU A 275 3.27 17.61 -23.43
N ASP A 276 3.05 18.23 -24.60
CA ASP A 276 1.93 17.92 -25.49
C ASP A 276 1.94 16.44 -25.90
N ARG A 277 3.11 15.92 -26.29
CA ARG A 277 3.28 14.51 -26.63
C ARG A 277 2.96 13.58 -25.45
N PHE A 278 3.42 13.92 -24.25
CA PHE A 278 3.14 13.12 -23.06
C PHE A 278 1.65 13.10 -22.71
N LEU A 279 0.99 14.26 -22.74
CA LEU A 279 -0.44 14.37 -22.45
C LEU A 279 -1.29 13.65 -23.51
N GLU A 280 -0.89 13.71 -24.78
CA GLU A 280 -1.53 12.94 -25.86
C GLU A 280 -1.41 11.43 -25.62
N LEU A 281 -0.20 10.94 -25.32
CA LEU A 281 0.02 9.52 -25.04
C LEU A 281 -0.77 9.06 -23.82
N MET A 282 -0.76 9.81 -22.72
CA MET A 282 -1.54 9.49 -21.52
C MET A 282 -3.03 9.33 -21.80
N SER A 283 -3.60 10.17 -22.67
CA SER A 283 -5.03 10.07 -23.05
C SER A 283 -5.38 8.79 -23.82
N LYS A 284 -4.37 8.11 -24.39
CA LYS A 284 -4.52 6.89 -25.17
C LYS A 284 -4.13 5.63 -24.40
N VAL A 285 -3.65 5.75 -23.15
CA VAL A 285 -3.25 4.59 -22.34
C VAL A 285 -4.45 3.65 -22.11
N LYS A 286 -4.19 2.36 -22.25
CA LYS A 286 -5.14 1.26 -22.01
C LYS A 286 -4.64 0.21 -21.04
N LEU A 287 -3.33 0.08 -20.86
CA LEU A 287 -2.75 -0.91 -19.94
C LEU A 287 -1.74 -0.24 -19.02
N ALA A 288 -1.75 -0.62 -17.75
CA ALA A 288 -0.72 -0.32 -16.77
C ALA A 288 -0.15 -1.63 -16.23
N ALA A 289 1.16 -1.73 -16.19
CA ALA A 289 1.86 -2.89 -15.66
C ALA A 289 3.15 -2.48 -14.97
N ILE A 290 3.62 -3.34 -14.06
CA ILE A 290 4.97 -3.33 -13.54
C ILE A 290 5.83 -4.25 -14.40
N GLY A 291 6.86 -3.67 -15.01
CA GLY A 291 7.85 -4.38 -15.81
C GLY A 291 8.83 -5.20 -14.96
N ARG A 292 9.68 -5.96 -15.64
CA ARG A 292 10.61 -6.92 -15.00
C ARG A 292 11.67 -6.25 -14.13
N ASN A 293 11.94 -4.97 -14.34
CA ASN A 293 12.93 -4.20 -13.60
C ASN A 293 12.27 -3.29 -12.54
N GLY A 294 10.96 -3.43 -12.32
CA GLY A 294 10.19 -2.60 -11.39
C GLY A 294 9.75 -1.25 -11.97
N GLU A 295 9.85 -1.06 -13.29
CA GLU A 295 9.32 0.11 -13.98
C GLU A 295 7.80 0.05 -14.09
N LEU A 296 7.12 1.19 -13.93
CA LEU A 296 5.76 1.37 -14.41
C LEU A 296 5.79 1.50 -15.93
N VAL A 297 5.01 0.67 -16.62
CA VAL A 297 4.80 0.71 -18.06
C VAL A 297 3.33 1.04 -18.33
N LEU A 298 3.10 2.19 -18.98
CA LEU A 298 1.79 2.59 -19.47
C LEU A 298 1.76 2.41 -20.99
N THR A 299 0.87 1.55 -21.47
CA THR A 299 0.80 1.20 -22.90
C THR A 299 -0.46 1.78 -23.53
N THR A 300 -0.31 2.46 -24.66
CA THR A 300 -1.42 3.04 -25.43
C THR A 300 -2.18 1.98 -26.21
N SER A 301 -3.37 2.32 -26.70
CA SER A 301 -4.13 1.48 -27.64
C SER A 301 -3.39 1.17 -28.94
N GLU A 302 -2.33 1.93 -29.27
CA GLU A 302 -1.51 1.76 -30.46
C GLU A 302 -0.20 1.01 -30.18
N GLY A 303 0.04 0.60 -28.91
CA GLY A 303 1.24 -0.13 -28.50
C GLY A 303 2.45 0.75 -28.17
N GLU A 304 2.27 2.07 -28.08
CA GLU A 304 3.32 2.97 -27.60
C GLU A 304 3.42 2.90 -26.08
N GLU A 305 4.64 2.95 -25.55
CA GLU A 305 4.90 2.79 -24.11
C GLU A 305 5.41 4.10 -23.48
N ILE A 306 4.94 4.40 -22.28
CA ILE A 306 5.55 5.36 -21.36
C ILE A 306 6.18 4.54 -20.24
N LYS A 307 7.50 4.68 -20.01
CA LYS A 307 8.20 3.94 -18.95
C LYS A 307 8.66 4.89 -17.87
N ALA A 308 8.31 4.55 -16.63
CA ALA A 308 8.64 5.35 -15.48
C ALA A 308 9.21 4.50 -14.34
N PHE A 309 10.12 5.07 -13.56
CA PHE A 309 10.73 4.41 -12.41
C PHE A 309 10.35 5.16 -11.14
N GLN A 310 10.27 4.44 -10.02
CA GLN A 310 10.05 5.06 -8.73
C GLN A 310 11.17 6.08 -8.44
N SER A 311 10.80 7.28 -7.99
CA SER A 311 11.77 8.30 -7.59
C SER A 311 12.69 7.74 -6.51
N THR A 312 13.99 7.65 -6.82
CA THR A 312 15.04 7.33 -5.85
C THR A 312 15.59 8.59 -5.18
N GLU A 313 15.27 9.77 -5.72
CA GLU A 313 15.74 11.05 -5.25
C GLU A 313 14.74 11.71 -4.29
N ASN A 314 15.32 12.23 -3.20
CA ASN A 314 14.69 12.94 -2.09
C ASN A 314 14.74 14.45 -2.30
#